data_AF-G4YZH0-F1
#
_entry.id   AF-G4YZH0-F1
#
_cell.length_a   1.000
_cell.length_b   1.000
_cell.length_c   1.000
_cell.angle_alpha   90.00
_cell.angle_beta   90.00
_cell.angle_gamma   90.00
#
_symmetry.space_group_name_H-M   'P 1'
#
loop_
_entity.id
_entity.type
_entity.pdbx_description
1 polymer ?
#
loop_
_entity_poly.entity_id
_entity_poly.type
_entity_poly.pdbx_seq_one_letter_code
_entity_poly.pdbx_strand_id
1 'polypeptide(L)'
;MFFVSDRSSYLAFLSTSGDLALFKLRLWHSRRVVAGDTRRLKPLKELEDNQLQCAPSWSSLTAPPPGKYLHVDVERIFWTTLDPAWSYKRGKVAVVAQHYRVFVVASDSSGGLLSFYNGDNGAFIKEIHTRSRVHDGGAVRLKPIHSSRGLVALATQTRVVFVDSTIPLLVPVDCKAPRGHRFTSLATDPARPSIVYLGTSTGRALVFKLHNFGAVRQRSEFSDQSPRGRVMCAL
;
A
#
# COMPACT_ATOMS: atom_id res chain seq x y z
N MET A 1 3.74 4.16 5.26
CA MET A 1 2.28 3.95 5.13
C MET A 1 1.90 2.84 6.11
N PHE A 2 0.78 2.96 6.82
CA PHE A 2 0.29 1.95 7.76
C PHE A 2 -0.96 1.27 7.19
N PHE A 3 -1.06 -0.05 7.30
CA PHE A 3 -2.24 -0.84 6.94
C PHE A 3 -2.59 -1.74 8.13
N VAL A 4 -3.86 -1.74 8.51
CA VAL A 4 -4.39 -2.54 9.61
C VAL A 4 -5.54 -3.39 9.05
N SER A 5 -5.47 -4.69 9.28
CA SER A 5 -6.54 -5.66 9.03
C SER A 5 -6.72 -6.52 10.27
N ASP A 6 -7.92 -7.06 10.46
CA ASP A 6 -8.28 -7.95 11.57
C ASP A 6 -7.35 -9.17 11.71
N ARG A 7 -6.60 -9.53 10.65
CA ARG A 7 -5.70 -10.70 10.64
C ARG A 7 -4.21 -10.35 10.61
N SER A 8 -3.84 -9.18 10.09
CA SER A 8 -2.45 -8.77 9.92
C SER A 8 -2.35 -7.26 9.80
N SER A 9 -1.39 -6.66 10.49
CA SER A 9 -1.10 -5.23 10.37
C SER A 9 0.33 -5.05 9.90
N TYR A 10 0.53 -4.14 8.95
CA TYR A 10 1.84 -3.90 8.34
C TYR A 10 2.16 -2.42 8.29
N LEU A 11 3.44 -2.11 8.43
CA LEU A 11 4.03 -0.81 8.23
C LEU A 11 5.12 -0.94 7.18
N ALA A 12 4.98 -0.20 6.08
CA ALA A 12 6.05 -0.05 5.11
C ALA A 12 6.65 1.35 5.15
N PHE A 13 7.97 1.40 5.08
CA PHE A 13 8.77 2.61 5.02
C PHE A 13 9.55 2.64 3.71
N LEU A 14 9.60 3.81 3.07
CA LEU A 14 10.42 4.08 1.91
C LEU A 14 11.21 5.36 2.21
N SER A 15 12.54 5.23 2.31
CA SER A 15 13.44 6.35 2.57
C SER A 15 13.66 7.17 1.29
N THR A 16 14.19 8.38 1.47
CA THR A 16 14.57 9.23 0.33
C THR A 16 15.78 8.70 -0.44
N SER A 17 16.60 7.86 0.21
CA SER A 17 17.74 7.13 -0.40
C SER A 17 17.30 5.83 -1.11
N GLY A 18 16.02 5.46 -1.04
CA GLY A 18 15.51 4.25 -1.67
C GLY A 18 15.55 3.02 -0.77
N ASP A 19 15.74 3.17 0.54
CA ASP A 19 15.63 2.03 1.46
C ASP A 19 14.16 1.69 1.71
N LEU A 20 13.80 0.44 1.45
CA LEU A 20 12.47 -0.11 1.63
C LEU A 20 12.49 -1.14 2.76
N ALA A 21 11.63 -0.92 3.74
CA ALA A 21 11.46 -1.82 4.86
C ALA A 21 9.99 -2.13 5.08
N LEU A 22 9.72 -3.38 5.44
CA LEU A 22 8.39 -3.84 5.85
C LEU A 22 8.46 -4.37 7.28
N PHE A 23 7.52 -3.92 8.09
CA PHE A 23 7.33 -4.36 9.46
C PHE A 23 5.94 -4.93 9.62
N LYS A 24 5.83 -5.94 10.47
CA LYS A 24 4.58 -6.46 10.99
C LYS A 24 4.29 -5.79 12.32
N LEU A 25 3.06 -5.32 12.49
CA LEU A 25 2.61 -4.66 13.71
C LEU A 25 1.63 -5.55 14.46
N ARG A 26 1.73 -5.56 15.79
CA ARG A 26 0.73 -6.20 16.65
C ARG A 26 0.38 -5.23 17.77
N LEU A 27 -0.91 -4.98 17.91
CA LEU A 27 -1.44 -4.10 18.94
C LEU A 27 -1.98 -4.95 20.08
N TRP A 28 -1.43 -4.72 21.26
CA TRP A 28 -1.81 -5.39 22.48
C TRP A 28 -2.52 -4.39 23.39
N HIS A 29 -3.64 -4.80 23.96
CA HIS A 29 -4.33 -4.03 24.98
C HIS A 29 -4.72 -4.97 26.12
N SER A 30 -4.31 -4.64 27.35
CA SER A 30 -4.59 -5.47 28.52
C SER A 30 -4.15 -6.95 28.33
N ARG A 31 -2.94 -7.16 27.80
CA ARG A 31 -2.34 -8.48 27.48
C ARG A 31 -3.09 -9.31 26.42
N ARG A 32 -4.02 -8.72 25.68
CA ARG A 32 -4.71 -9.35 24.54
C ARG A 32 -4.32 -8.66 23.24
N VAL A 33 -4.09 -9.44 22.19
CA VAL A 33 -3.95 -8.87 20.84
C VAL A 33 -5.31 -8.33 20.42
N VAL A 34 -5.37 -7.03 20.12
CA VAL A 34 -6.56 -6.34 19.60
C VAL A 34 -6.46 -6.07 18.10
N ALA A 35 -5.25 -6.08 17.53
CA ALA A 35 -5.04 -6.03 16.09
C ALA A 35 -3.69 -6.67 15.69
N GLY A 36 -3.61 -7.25 14.49
CA GLY A 36 -2.39 -7.93 14.00
C GLY A 36 -2.51 -9.45 13.99
N ASP A 37 -1.40 -10.14 13.73
CA ASP A 37 -1.39 -11.60 13.58
C ASP A 37 -1.44 -12.34 14.91
N THR A 38 -2.41 -13.23 15.06
CA THR A 38 -2.66 -14.06 16.24
C THR A 38 -2.06 -15.47 16.14
N ARG A 39 -1.55 -15.90 14.98
CA ARG A 39 -1.22 -17.31 14.68
C ARG A 39 0.17 -17.77 15.12
N ARG A 40 1.00 -16.88 15.67
CA ARG A 40 2.36 -17.21 16.15
C ARG A 40 2.57 -16.86 17.63
N LEU A 41 1.55 -17.04 18.45
CA LEU A 41 1.68 -16.73 19.87
C LEU A 41 2.26 -17.91 20.66
N LYS A 42 3.45 -17.69 21.25
CA LYS A 42 3.65 -18.09 22.64
C LYS A 42 2.71 -17.23 23.50
N PRO A 43 1.95 -17.80 24.44
CA PRO A 43 1.12 -17.03 25.36
C PRO A 43 1.94 -15.93 26.05
N LEU A 44 1.36 -14.76 26.30
CA LEU A 44 2.03 -13.65 27.01
C LEU A 44 2.47 -14.02 28.45
N LYS A 45 2.03 -15.17 28.97
CA LYS A 45 2.56 -15.78 30.20
C LYS A 45 4.02 -16.26 30.07
N GLU A 46 4.51 -16.48 28.86
CA GLU A 46 5.85 -16.99 28.55
C GLU A 46 6.81 -15.90 28.06
N LEU A 47 6.33 -14.67 27.79
CA LEU A 47 7.19 -13.52 27.58
C LEU A 47 7.56 -12.96 28.96
N GLU A 48 8.83 -13.03 29.33
CA GLU A 48 9.32 -12.35 30.54
C GLU A 48 8.99 -10.85 30.47
N ASP A 49 8.58 -10.25 31.59
CA ASP A 49 8.19 -8.83 31.69
C ASP A 49 9.30 -7.86 31.17
N ASN A 50 10.53 -8.34 31.02
CA ASN A 50 11.67 -7.60 30.49
C ASN A 50 11.70 -7.48 28.95
N GLN A 51 10.95 -8.32 28.22
CA GLN A 51 10.92 -8.32 26.75
C GLN A 51 9.88 -7.37 26.14
N LEU A 52 8.97 -6.84 26.96
CA LEU A 52 7.92 -5.90 26.54
C LEU A 52 8.29 -4.43 26.81
N GLN A 53 9.50 -4.18 27.30
CA GLN A 53 10.00 -2.85 27.58
C GLN A 53 10.69 -2.28 26.35
N CYS A 54 10.22 -1.14 25.86
CA CYS A 54 11.06 -0.30 25.01
C CYS A 54 12.32 0.05 25.81
N ALA A 55 13.50 -0.10 25.20
CA ALA A 55 14.79 0.07 25.87
C ALA A 55 14.83 1.34 26.74
N PRO A 56 15.20 1.25 28.04
CA PRO A 56 15.29 2.41 28.88
C PRO A 56 16.53 3.21 28.47
N SER A 57 16.31 4.38 27.86
CA SER A 57 17.31 5.45 27.98
C SER A 57 17.55 5.65 29.47
N TRP A 58 18.82 5.63 29.90
CA TRP A 58 19.22 5.77 31.31
C TRP A 58 18.62 7.02 31.94
N SER A 59 17.47 6.84 32.56
CA SER A 59 16.77 7.80 33.41
C SER A 59 15.81 6.97 34.25
N SER A 60 16.32 6.54 35.41
CA SER A 60 15.55 5.93 36.48
C SER A 60 14.48 6.92 36.95
N LEU A 61 13.27 6.86 36.37
CA LEU A 61 12.01 7.34 36.92
C LEU A 61 10.88 6.93 35.96
N THR A 62 9.88 6.21 36.49
CA THR A 62 8.66 5.66 35.83
C THR A 62 8.74 4.20 35.35
N ALA A 63 8.85 3.27 36.30
CA ALA A 63 8.12 2.01 36.11
C ALA A 63 6.62 2.34 36.08
N PRO A 64 5.88 2.08 34.99
CA PRO A 64 4.45 2.38 34.96
C PRO A 64 3.71 1.47 35.96
N PRO A 65 2.66 1.97 36.64
CA PRO A 65 1.86 1.19 37.58
C PRO A 65 1.17 -0.02 36.91
N PRO A 66 0.55 -0.96 37.64
CA PRO A 66 -0.27 -1.99 37.00
C PRO A 66 -1.53 -1.37 36.37
N GLY A 67 -1.72 -1.51 35.06
CA GLY A 67 -2.78 -0.82 34.31
C GLY A 67 -3.06 -1.39 32.92
N LYS A 68 -4.16 -0.94 32.29
CA LYS A 68 -4.57 -1.29 30.93
C LYS A 68 -3.72 -0.54 29.91
N TYR A 69 -2.54 -1.06 29.59
CA TYR A 69 -1.65 -0.43 28.62
C TYR A 69 -1.91 -0.89 27.18
N LEU A 70 -1.72 0.04 26.26
CA LEU A 70 -1.58 -0.22 24.83
C LEU A 70 -0.11 -0.48 24.54
N HIS A 71 0.23 -1.65 24.01
CA HIS A 71 1.58 -2.01 23.60
C HIS A 71 1.61 -2.31 22.11
N VAL A 72 2.61 -1.80 21.40
CA VAL A 72 2.82 -2.02 19.96
C VAL A 72 4.07 -2.85 19.79
N ASP A 73 3.89 -4.10 19.37
CA ASP A 73 4.97 -5.00 18.98
C ASP A 73 5.25 -4.81 17.47
N VAL A 74 6.52 -4.70 17.12
CA VAL A 74 6.99 -4.38 15.76
C VAL A 74 8.07 -5.38 15.36
N GLU A 75 7.77 -6.20 14.36
CA GLU A 75 8.68 -7.21 13.82
C GLU A 75 9.11 -6.79 12.41
N ARG A 76 10.41 -6.61 12.17
CA ARG A 76 10.92 -6.33 10.82
C ARG A 76 10.88 -7.61 9.99
N ILE A 77 10.15 -7.58 8.87
CA ILE A 77 10.07 -8.69 7.92
C ILE A 77 11.26 -8.66 6.97
N PHE A 78 11.51 -7.51 6.33
CA PHE A 78 12.64 -7.35 5.44
C PHE A 78 13.14 -5.91 5.39
N TRP A 79 14.36 -5.77 4.86
CA TRP A 79 15.00 -4.52 4.48
C TRP A 79 15.70 -4.73 3.14
N THR A 80 15.51 -3.81 2.20
CA THR A 80 16.20 -3.82 0.90
C THR A 80 16.43 -2.38 0.44
N THR A 81 17.37 -2.18 -0.48
CA THR A 81 17.64 -0.88 -1.10
C THR A 81 17.26 -0.96 -2.56
N LEU A 82 16.41 -0.01 -2.99
CA LEU A 82 15.95 0.10 -4.37
C LEU A 82 17.07 0.62 -5.27
N ASP A 83 16.86 0.48 -6.58
CA ASP A 83 17.81 0.96 -7.59
C ASP A 83 18.11 2.47 -7.39
N PRO A 84 19.39 2.83 -7.17
CA PRO A 84 19.81 4.22 -6.92
C PRO A 84 19.70 5.11 -8.16
N ALA A 85 19.48 4.57 -9.35
CA ALA A 85 19.24 5.35 -10.56
C ALA A 85 17.97 6.22 -10.47
N TRP A 86 17.04 5.90 -9.57
CA TRP A 86 15.76 6.58 -9.42
C TRP A 86 15.70 7.43 -8.15
N SER A 87 14.93 8.52 -8.22
CA SER A 87 14.77 9.42 -7.07
C SER A 87 13.52 9.07 -6.25
N TYR A 88 13.70 8.88 -4.94
CA TYR A 88 12.61 8.56 -4.00
C TYR A 88 12.28 9.70 -3.01
N LYS A 89 12.77 10.92 -3.22
CA LYS A 89 12.54 12.08 -2.32
C LYS A 89 11.06 12.33 -1.97
N ARG A 90 10.15 11.90 -2.86
CA ARG A 90 8.69 11.87 -2.63
C ARG A 90 8.07 10.58 -3.15
N GLY A 91 8.80 9.47 -3.05
CA GLY A 91 8.32 8.15 -3.42
C GLY A 91 7.05 7.77 -2.64
N LYS A 92 6.35 6.76 -3.13
CA LYS A 92 5.15 6.23 -2.48
C LYS A 92 5.31 4.74 -2.28
N VAL A 93 4.84 4.24 -1.15
CA VAL A 93 4.86 2.81 -0.84
C VAL A 93 3.47 2.37 -0.42
N ALA A 94 3.05 1.21 -0.89
CA ALA A 94 1.80 0.57 -0.55
C ALA A 94 2.03 -0.91 -0.19
N VAL A 95 1.35 -1.36 0.86
CA VAL A 95 1.28 -2.78 1.23
C VAL A 95 -0.04 -3.33 0.73
N VAL A 96 0.02 -4.40 -0.05
CA VAL A 96 -1.13 -5.08 -0.61
C VAL A 96 -1.24 -6.46 0.03
N ALA A 97 -2.10 -6.59 1.02
CA ALA A 97 -2.38 -7.85 1.68
C ALA A 97 -3.58 -8.54 1.01
N GLN A 98 -3.36 -9.72 0.46
CA GLN A 98 -4.39 -10.55 -0.17
C GLN A 98 -4.39 -11.95 0.44
N HIS A 99 -5.35 -12.20 1.33
CA HIS A 99 -5.46 -13.46 2.07
C HIS A 99 -4.16 -13.84 2.78
N TYR A 100 -3.33 -14.70 2.16
CA TYR A 100 -2.07 -15.22 2.69
C TYR A 100 -0.83 -14.64 2.01
N ARG A 101 -0.99 -13.78 1.01
CA ARG A 101 0.12 -13.15 0.29
C ARG A 101 0.17 -11.67 0.61
N VAL A 102 1.38 -11.17 0.83
CA VAL A 102 1.64 -9.75 1.00
C VAL A 102 2.54 -9.31 -0.13
N PHE A 103 2.22 -8.18 -0.74
CA PHE A 103 3.08 -7.53 -1.73
C PHE A 103 3.39 -6.12 -1.26
N VAL A 104 4.60 -5.65 -1.54
CA VAL A 104 4.99 -4.27 -1.33
C VAL A 104 5.25 -3.64 -2.69
N VAL A 105 4.55 -2.55 -2.95
CA VAL A 105 4.72 -1.78 -4.19
C VAL A 105 5.32 -0.44 -3.81
N ALA A 106 6.47 -0.13 -4.38
CA ALA A 106 7.14 1.16 -4.23
C ALA A 106 7.09 1.92 -5.55
N SER A 107 6.99 3.23 -5.46
CA SER A 107 6.98 4.15 -6.60
C SER A 107 8.04 5.21 -6.39
N ASP A 108 8.71 5.55 -7.48
CA ASP A 108 9.63 6.68 -7.51
C ASP A 108 8.90 8.01 -7.32
N SER A 109 9.66 9.10 -7.24
CA SER A 109 9.12 10.45 -7.04
C SER A 109 8.24 10.93 -8.21
N SER A 110 8.45 10.44 -9.42
CA SER A 110 7.65 10.82 -10.60
C SER A 110 6.37 9.99 -10.76
N GLY A 111 6.32 8.79 -10.17
CA GLY A 111 5.28 7.81 -10.46
C GLY A 111 5.48 7.10 -11.80
N GLY A 112 6.60 7.33 -12.48
CA GLY A 112 6.99 6.69 -13.72
C GLY A 112 7.45 5.25 -13.53
N LEU A 113 7.96 4.91 -12.35
CA LEU A 113 8.42 3.57 -12.02
C LEU A 113 7.63 3.00 -10.84
N LEU A 114 7.31 1.71 -10.93
CA LEU A 114 6.77 0.90 -9.84
C LEU A 114 7.61 -0.37 -9.68
N SER A 115 8.18 -0.56 -8.49
CA SER A 115 8.95 -1.75 -8.11
C SER A 115 8.13 -2.61 -7.15
N PHE A 116 8.07 -3.92 -7.44
CA PHE A 116 7.23 -4.89 -6.74
C PHE A 116 8.09 -5.87 -5.96
N TYR A 117 7.72 -6.10 -4.70
CA TYR A 117 8.43 -6.98 -3.77
C TYR A 117 7.49 -7.95 -3.09
N ASN A 118 7.99 -9.13 -2.80
CA ASN A 118 7.32 -10.12 -1.96
C ASN A 118 7.35 -9.64 -0.51
N GLY A 119 6.19 -9.57 0.13
CA GLY A 119 6.04 -9.06 1.48
C GLY A 119 6.43 -10.04 2.59
N ASP A 120 6.73 -11.30 2.28
CA ASP A 120 7.14 -12.30 3.26
C ASP A 120 8.67 -12.33 3.46
N ASN A 121 9.44 -12.00 2.42
CA ASN A 121 10.90 -12.10 2.43
C ASN A 121 11.63 -10.91 1.78
N GLY A 122 10.92 -9.95 1.19
CA GLY A 122 11.52 -8.81 0.51
C GLY A 122 12.12 -9.13 -0.85
N ALA A 123 11.88 -10.31 -1.43
CA ALA A 123 12.40 -10.66 -2.74
C ALA A 123 11.83 -9.75 -3.82
N PHE A 124 12.70 -9.24 -4.70
CA PHE A 124 12.30 -8.46 -5.86
C PHE A 124 11.50 -9.33 -6.84
N ILE A 125 10.38 -8.80 -7.33
CA ILE A 125 9.50 -9.49 -8.28
C ILE A 125 9.69 -8.90 -9.68
N LYS A 126 9.42 -7.60 -9.83
CA LYS A 126 9.42 -6.94 -11.14
C LYS A 126 9.37 -5.42 -11.01
N GLU A 127 9.78 -4.74 -12.08
CA GLU A 127 9.55 -3.31 -12.31
C GLU A 127 8.61 -3.06 -13.48
N ILE A 128 7.77 -2.03 -13.33
CA ILE A 128 6.87 -1.55 -14.37
C ILE A 128 7.08 -0.06 -14.58
N HIS A 129 7.29 0.30 -15.83
CA HIS A 129 7.27 1.69 -16.26
C HIS A 129 5.83 2.09 -16.54
N THR A 130 5.26 2.92 -15.68
CA THR A 130 4.02 3.63 -16.02
C THR A 130 4.40 4.62 -17.11
N ARG A 131 3.59 4.79 -18.16
CA ARG A 131 3.90 5.64 -19.32
C ARG A 131 3.91 7.15 -18.97
N SER A 132 4.47 7.51 -17.82
CA SER A 132 4.43 8.83 -17.18
C SER A 132 5.29 9.74 -18.01
N ARG A 133 4.67 10.80 -18.53
CA ARG A 133 5.39 11.83 -19.25
C ARG A 133 6.03 12.77 -18.23
N VAL A 134 7.09 13.46 -18.64
CA VAL A 134 7.77 14.48 -17.81
C VAL A 134 6.80 15.54 -17.25
N HIS A 135 5.66 15.75 -17.90
CA HIS A 135 4.61 16.70 -17.47
C HIS A 135 3.53 16.11 -16.54
N ASP A 136 3.53 14.82 -16.24
CA ASP A 136 2.48 14.18 -15.42
C ASP A 136 2.58 14.52 -13.92
N GLY A 137 3.63 15.25 -13.54
CA GLY A 137 3.91 15.66 -12.18
C GLY A 137 4.26 14.48 -11.27
N GLY A 138 4.72 14.78 -10.06
CA GLY A 138 5.18 13.74 -9.13
C GLY A 138 4.10 12.78 -8.64
N ALA A 139 4.52 11.63 -8.10
CA ALA A 139 3.64 10.67 -7.45
C ALA A 139 2.92 11.31 -6.25
N VAL A 140 1.59 11.33 -6.32
CA VAL A 140 0.71 11.92 -5.29
C VAL A 140 0.34 10.88 -4.24
N ARG A 141 -0.16 9.72 -4.68
CA ARG A 141 -0.58 8.66 -3.78
C ARG A 141 -0.51 7.31 -4.46
N LEU A 142 -0.07 6.31 -3.71
CA LEU A 142 -0.18 4.90 -4.08
C LEU A 142 -1.11 4.24 -3.06
N LYS A 143 -2.21 3.66 -3.51
CA LYS A 143 -3.24 3.11 -2.62
C LYS A 143 -3.75 1.76 -3.12
N PRO A 144 -3.74 0.72 -2.28
CA PRO A 144 -4.45 -0.52 -2.58
C PRO A 144 -5.95 -0.26 -2.71
N ILE A 145 -6.60 -0.97 -3.65
CA ILE A 145 -8.05 -0.96 -3.78
C ILE A 145 -8.58 -2.15 -2.97
N HIS A 146 -9.30 -1.87 -1.89
CA HIS A 146 -9.83 -2.93 -1.01
C HIS A 146 -10.80 -3.84 -1.77
N SER A 147 -10.79 -5.15 -1.46
CA SER A 147 -11.51 -6.23 -2.15
C SER A 147 -11.15 -6.45 -3.64
N SER A 148 -10.09 -5.80 -4.11
CA SER A 148 -9.45 -6.17 -5.35
C SER A 148 -8.35 -7.19 -5.13
N ARG A 149 -8.25 -8.16 -6.05
CA ARG A 149 -7.27 -9.24 -6.05
C ARG A 149 -5.85 -8.70 -6.31
N GLY A 150 -5.40 -7.74 -5.52
CA GLY A 150 -4.08 -7.11 -5.65
C GLY A 150 -4.03 -5.79 -6.42
N LEU A 151 -5.15 -5.11 -6.71
CA LEU A 151 -5.07 -3.86 -7.50
C LEU A 151 -4.60 -2.69 -6.64
N VAL A 152 -3.73 -1.88 -7.24
CA VAL A 152 -3.18 -0.67 -6.66
C VAL A 152 -3.42 0.48 -7.62
N ALA A 153 -3.96 1.57 -7.09
CA ALA A 153 -4.11 2.83 -7.79
C ALA A 153 -2.91 3.73 -7.48
N LEU A 154 -2.23 4.20 -8.54
CA LEU A 154 -1.21 5.24 -8.47
C LEU A 154 -1.80 6.52 -9.05
N ALA A 155 -1.97 7.53 -8.20
CA ALA A 155 -2.27 8.89 -8.62
C ALA A 155 -0.96 9.67 -8.79
N THR A 156 -0.76 10.26 -9.97
CA THR A 156 0.16 11.38 -10.20
C THR A 156 -0.62 12.69 -10.13
N GLN A 157 0.00 13.83 -10.45
CA GLN A 157 -0.71 15.11 -10.46
C GLN A 157 -1.71 15.23 -11.60
N THR A 158 -1.55 14.49 -12.69
CA THR A 158 -2.39 14.65 -13.89
C THR A 158 -3.27 13.45 -14.17
N ARG A 159 -3.00 12.30 -13.56
CA ARG A 159 -3.70 11.07 -13.92
C ARG A 159 -3.68 10.01 -12.82
N VAL A 160 -4.52 8.98 -12.97
CA VAL A 160 -4.51 7.78 -12.14
C VAL A 160 -4.37 6.55 -13.01
N VAL A 161 -3.34 5.77 -12.73
CA VAL A 161 -3.11 4.47 -13.36
C VAL A 161 -3.33 3.36 -12.34
N PHE A 162 -3.60 2.16 -12.85
CA PHE A 162 -3.89 0.99 -12.03
C PHE A 162 -2.95 -0.14 -12.40
N VAL A 163 -2.45 -0.84 -11.38
CA VAL A 163 -1.58 -2.00 -11.54
C VAL A 163 -2.13 -3.16 -10.73
N ASP A 164 -1.88 -4.37 -11.21
CA ASP A 164 -2.11 -5.59 -10.45
C ASP A 164 -0.80 -5.99 -9.74
N SER A 165 -0.83 -6.17 -8.42
CA SER A 165 0.34 -6.56 -7.63
C SER A 165 0.59 -8.06 -7.62
N THR A 166 -0.41 -8.89 -7.94
CA THR A 166 -0.26 -10.35 -8.02
C THR A 166 0.40 -10.78 -9.32
N ILE A 167 0.08 -10.08 -10.40
CA ILE A 167 0.70 -10.23 -11.71
C ILE A 167 1.13 -8.82 -12.11
N PRO A 168 2.38 -8.39 -11.81
CA PRO A 168 2.84 -7.03 -12.02
C PRO A 168 2.67 -6.55 -13.48
N LEU A 169 1.50 -5.97 -13.74
CA LEU A 169 1.00 -5.52 -15.02
C LEU A 169 0.18 -4.24 -14.86
N LEU A 170 0.31 -3.37 -15.86
CA LEU A 170 -0.50 -2.16 -15.97
C LEU A 170 -1.88 -2.51 -16.51
N VAL A 171 -2.92 -2.09 -15.81
CA VAL A 171 -4.29 -2.17 -16.33
C VAL A 171 -4.47 -1.09 -17.40
N PRO A 172 -5.03 -1.39 -18.58
CA PRO A 172 -5.13 -0.45 -19.69
C PRO A 172 -6.27 0.58 -19.48
N VAL A 173 -6.26 1.27 -18.35
CA VAL A 173 -7.16 2.38 -18.02
C VAL A 173 -6.36 3.51 -17.38
N ASP A 174 -6.69 4.73 -17.78
CA ASP A 174 -6.07 5.94 -17.27
C ASP A 174 -7.16 6.98 -16.99
N CYS A 175 -7.24 7.46 -15.75
CA CYS A 175 -8.18 8.50 -15.34
C CYS A 175 -7.46 9.84 -15.32
N LYS A 176 -7.71 10.70 -16.31
CA LYS A 176 -7.01 11.97 -16.46
C LYS A 176 -7.71 13.10 -15.70
N ALA A 177 -6.92 13.99 -15.13
CA ALA A 177 -7.41 15.23 -14.56
C ALA A 177 -8.01 16.11 -15.66
N PRO A 178 -9.20 16.71 -15.44
CA PRO A 178 -9.72 17.74 -16.33
C PRO A 178 -8.72 18.90 -16.46
N ARG A 179 -8.78 19.62 -17.59
CA ARG A 179 -7.86 20.75 -17.83
C ARG A 179 -7.87 21.76 -16.68
N GLY A 180 -6.69 22.16 -16.23
CA GLY A 180 -6.52 23.11 -15.12
C GLY A 180 -6.61 22.48 -13.72
N HIS A 181 -6.93 21.19 -13.59
CA HIS A 181 -6.92 20.49 -12.31
C HIS A 181 -5.63 19.68 -12.16
N ARG A 182 -5.08 19.68 -10.93
CA ARG A 182 -4.05 18.72 -10.53
C ARG A 182 -4.55 17.90 -9.36
N PHE A 183 -4.35 16.60 -9.38
CA PHE A 183 -4.66 15.74 -8.24
C PHE A 183 -3.70 16.01 -7.09
N THR A 184 -4.26 16.07 -5.89
CA THR A 184 -3.53 16.30 -4.63
C THR A 184 -3.73 15.17 -3.63
N SER A 185 -4.78 14.36 -3.82
CA SER A 185 -5.09 13.21 -2.97
C SER A 185 -5.91 12.16 -3.73
N LEU A 186 -5.89 10.93 -3.20
CA LEU A 186 -6.63 9.79 -3.73
C LEU A 186 -7.23 8.98 -2.57
N ALA A 187 -8.51 8.67 -2.68
CA ALA A 187 -9.20 7.68 -1.87
C ALA A 187 -9.92 6.66 -2.76
N THR A 188 -10.20 5.51 -2.18
CA THR A 188 -10.83 4.35 -2.84
C THR A 188 -12.06 4.03 -2.00
N ASP A 189 -13.20 3.77 -2.65
CA ASP A 189 -14.42 3.38 -1.94
C ASP A 189 -14.26 1.94 -1.40
N PRO A 190 -14.35 1.71 -0.08
CA PRO A 190 -14.16 0.39 0.50
C PRO A 190 -15.29 -0.58 0.15
N ALA A 191 -16.51 -0.06 -0.08
CA ALA A 191 -17.68 -0.86 -0.44
C ALA A 191 -17.79 -1.05 -1.96
N ARG A 192 -17.26 -0.12 -2.75
CA ARG A 192 -17.36 -0.12 -4.22
C ARG A 192 -15.98 0.03 -4.88
N PRO A 193 -15.24 -1.06 -5.09
CA PRO A 193 -13.85 -1.05 -5.61
C PRO A 193 -13.67 -0.39 -6.98
N SER A 194 -14.75 -0.23 -7.73
CA SER A 194 -14.78 0.48 -9.01
C SER A 194 -14.87 2.00 -8.86
N ILE A 195 -14.92 2.55 -7.64
CA ILE A 195 -15.05 4.00 -7.40
C ILE A 195 -13.79 4.52 -6.71
N VAL A 196 -13.22 5.57 -7.29
CA VAL A 196 -12.10 6.31 -6.71
C VAL A 196 -12.44 7.79 -6.59
N TYR A 197 -12.04 8.39 -5.48
CA TYR A 197 -12.25 9.81 -5.18
C TYR A 197 -10.91 10.53 -5.29
N LEU A 198 -10.89 11.67 -5.98
CA LEU A 198 -9.69 12.46 -6.21
C LEU A 198 -9.90 13.90 -5.74
N GLY A 199 -9.09 14.33 -4.78
CA GLY A 199 -9.00 15.74 -4.43
C GLY A 199 -8.14 16.47 -5.44
N THR A 200 -8.56 17.69 -5.81
CA THR A 200 -7.86 18.52 -6.80
C THR A 200 -7.27 19.77 -6.15
N SER A 201 -6.32 20.41 -6.84
CA SER A 201 -5.69 21.68 -6.45
C SER A 201 -6.66 22.85 -6.33
N THR A 202 -7.87 22.74 -6.89
CA THR A 202 -8.93 23.77 -6.77
C THR A 202 -9.82 23.56 -5.55
N GLY A 203 -9.53 22.57 -4.70
CA GLY A 203 -10.36 22.21 -3.55
C GLY A 203 -11.59 21.36 -3.91
N ARG A 204 -11.81 21.05 -5.19
CA ARG A 204 -12.90 20.17 -5.64
C ARG A 204 -12.52 18.70 -5.55
N ALA A 205 -13.51 17.85 -5.28
CA ALA A 205 -13.38 16.40 -5.38
C ALA A 205 -13.98 15.90 -6.71
N LEU A 206 -13.30 14.97 -7.36
CA LEU A 206 -13.76 14.25 -8.54
C LEU A 206 -14.04 12.80 -8.17
N VAL A 207 -15.10 12.22 -8.73
CA VAL A 207 -15.47 10.83 -8.48
C VAL A 207 -15.35 10.07 -9.78
N PHE A 208 -14.42 9.13 -9.85
CA PHE A 208 -14.25 8.31 -11.04
C PHE A 208 -14.84 6.93 -10.83
N LYS A 209 -15.67 6.50 -11.79
CA LYS A 209 -16.20 5.13 -11.88
C LYS A 209 -15.45 4.35 -12.96
N LEU A 210 -14.86 3.23 -12.55
CA LEU A 210 -14.15 2.28 -13.39
C LEU A 210 -15.14 1.27 -13.97
N HIS A 211 -15.55 1.47 -15.21
CA HIS A 211 -16.43 0.55 -15.93
C HIS A 211 -15.65 -0.66 -16.45
N ASN A 212 -16.29 -1.82 -16.51
CA ASN A 212 -15.71 -3.09 -17.00
C ASN A 212 -14.45 -3.56 -16.25
N PHE A 213 -14.14 -2.95 -15.10
CA PHE A 213 -12.98 -3.31 -14.28
C PHE A 213 -13.06 -4.74 -13.72
N GLY A 214 -14.27 -5.25 -13.52
CA GLY A 214 -14.51 -6.64 -13.14
C GLY A 214 -14.26 -7.67 -14.25
N ALA A 215 -14.37 -7.28 -15.53
CA ALA A 215 -14.15 -8.18 -16.67
C ALA A 215 -12.67 -8.43 -16.94
N VAL A 216 -11.82 -7.40 -16.77
CA VAL A 216 -10.36 -7.57 -16.82
C VAL A 216 -9.86 -8.50 -15.70
N ARG A 217 -10.56 -8.54 -14.57
CA ARG A 217 -10.30 -9.45 -13.43
C ARG A 217 -10.53 -10.94 -13.73
N GLN A 218 -11.33 -11.29 -14.74
CA GLN A 218 -11.66 -12.69 -15.07
C GLN A 218 -10.76 -13.28 -16.16
N ARG A 219 -9.86 -12.49 -16.76
CA ARG A 219 -8.98 -12.93 -17.87
C ARG A 219 -7.87 -13.91 -17.47
N SER A 220 -7.93 -14.56 -16.32
CA SER A 220 -6.93 -15.57 -15.96
C SER A 220 -7.30 -17.00 -16.33
N GLU A 221 -8.52 -17.31 -16.77
CA GLU A 221 -8.89 -18.68 -17.14
C GLU A 221 -9.87 -18.69 -18.33
N PHE A 222 -9.43 -19.29 -19.44
CA PHE A 222 -10.17 -19.67 -20.65
C PHE A 222 -10.68 -18.59 -21.63
N SER A 223 -10.24 -18.78 -22.88
CA SER A 223 -10.89 -18.43 -24.15
C SER A 223 -10.82 -16.99 -24.64
N ASP A 224 -10.14 -16.84 -25.79
CA ASP A 224 -10.53 -15.91 -26.85
C ASP A 224 -12.04 -16.00 -27.08
N GLN A 225 -12.77 -14.88 -26.92
CA GLN A 225 -14.07 -14.61 -27.58
C GLN A 225 -14.56 -13.18 -27.28
N SER A 226 -14.33 -12.27 -28.24
CA SER A 226 -15.15 -11.08 -28.60
C SER A 226 -15.34 -9.92 -27.56
N PRO A 227 -15.70 -8.69 -28.00
CA PRO A 227 -15.27 -7.44 -27.37
C PRO A 227 -16.19 -7.00 -26.22
N ARG A 228 -15.99 -7.55 -25.02
CA ARG A 228 -16.52 -6.89 -23.80
C ARG A 228 -15.70 -5.61 -23.56
N GLY A 229 -16.42 -4.49 -23.49
CA GLY A 229 -15.89 -3.13 -23.67
C GLY A 229 -14.63 -2.79 -22.88
N ARG A 230 -13.81 -1.88 -23.42
CA ARG A 230 -12.60 -1.38 -22.76
C ARG A 230 -12.92 -0.91 -21.34
N VAL A 231 -11.97 -1.07 -20.42
CA VAL A 231 -12.07 -0.43 -19.11
C VAL A 231 -12.01 1.07 -19.34
N MET A 232 -13.03 1.77 -18.86
CA MET A 232 -13.16 3.21 -19.04
C MET A 232 -13.27 3.87 -17.69
N CYS A 233 -12.65 5.04 -17.59
CA CYS A 233 -12.79 5.91 -16.45
C CYS A 233 -13.81 6.99 -16.79
N ALA A 234 -14.95 6.98 -16.13
CA ALA A 234 -15.99 8.00 -16.26
C ALA A 234 -15.96 8.91 -15.04
N LEU A 235 -16.01 10.23 -15.27
CA LEU A 235 -16.10 11.26 -14.25
C LEU A 235 -17.57 11.53 -13.87
#